data_AF-A0A931C8Z1-F1
#
_entry.id   AF-A0A931C8Z1-F1
#
_cell.length_a   1.000
_cell.length_b   1.000
_cell.length_c   1.000
_cell.angle_alpha   90.00
_cell.angle_beta   90.00
_cell.angle_gamma   90.00
#
_symmetry.space_group_name_H-M   'P 1'
#
loop_
_entity.id
_entity.type
_entity.pdbx_description
1 polymer ?
#
loop_
_entity_poly.entity_id
_entity_poly.type
_entity_poly.pdbx_seq_one_letter_code
_entity_poly.pdbx_strand_id
1 'polypeptide(L)'
;MVEVVGDLLRVAGIEVRREHPRGSLPANPSPLPSTRTADLAEAERAAGFRVLVPELLGPPEEVLLADPDPGGRPRVVTLVFRGGTVRFDQFAGNLSPLFRKTAPDAQWVELAGVPDGAIWMASPHPLTYADRTGTEYTATARLAGPTLIWDTSELITYRLEGFATLEEAVRVAQSVR
;
A
#
# COMPACT_ATOMS: atom_id res chain seq x y z
N MET A 1 17.20 -30.43 -29.93
CA MET A 1 18.20 -29.37 -30.13
C MET A 1 17.92 -28.35 -29.04
N VAL A 2 18.77 -28.30 -28.01
CA VAL A 2 18.59 -27.46 -26.81
C VAL A 2 19.37 -26.18 -27.05
N GLU A 3 18.71 -25.04 -26.99
CA GLU A 3 19.35 -23.73 -27.06
C GLU A 3 19.25 -23.09 -25.67
N VAL A 4 20.40 -22.71 -25.11
CA VAL A 4 20.50 -22.02 -23.82
C VAL A 4 20.73 -20.55 -24.13
N VAL A 5 19.75 -19.71 -23.83
CA VAL A 5 19.90 -18.25 -23.79
C VAL A 5 19.27 -17.74 -22.49
N GLY A 6 20.10 -17.52 -21.47
CA GLY A 6 19.67 -16.99 -20.18
C GLY A 6 18.86 -17.95 -19.30
N ASP A 7 18.58 -17.52 -18.07
CA ASP A 7 18.00 -18.26 -16.94
C ASP A 7 16.51 -18.70 -17.11
N LEU A 8 16.04 -19.01 -18.34
CA LEU A 8 14.63 -19.32 -18.58
C LEU A 8 14.40 -20.74 -19.11
N LEU A 9 13.86 -21.62 -18.26
CA LEU A 9 13.21 -22.86 -18.67
C LEU A 9 11.70 -22.61 -18.81
N ARG A 10 11.14 -22.84 -19.99
CA ARG A 10 9.68 -22.79 -20.23
C ARG A 10 9.11 -24.21 -20.30
N VAL A 11 8.23 -24.55 -19.37
CA VAL A 11 7.31 -25.69 -19.46
C VAL A 11 5.91 -25.24 -18.99
N ALA A 12 4.91 -25.35 -19.86
CA ALA A 12 3.47 -25.36 -19.57
C ALA A 12 2.89 -24.24 -18.67
N GLY A 13 3.11 -22.96 -18.99
CA GLY A 13 2.31 -21.85 -18.43
C GLY A 13 2.56 -21.53 -16.94
N ILE A 14 3.55 -22.15 -16.30
CA ILE A 14 4.03 -21.77 -14.98
C ILE A 14 5.24 -20.86 -15.17
N GLU A 15 5.06 -19.57 -14.94
CA GLU A 15 6.15 -18.61 -14.89
C GLU A 15 6.83 -18.70 -13.52
N VAL A 16 7.84 -19.57 -13.40
CA VAL A 16 8.72 -19.61 -12.22
C VAL A 16 9.71 -18.46 -12.34
N ARG A 17 9.31 -17.27 -11.90
CA ARG A 17 10.26 -16.18 -11.65
C ARG A 17 11.08 -16.56 -10.42
N ARG A 18 12.42 -16.58 -10.56
CA ARG A 18 13.33 -16.61 -9.40
C ARG A 18 12.85 -15.57 -8.40
N GLU A 19 12.62 -16.01 -7.17
CA GLU A 19 12.35 -15.14 -6.03
C GLU A 19 13.37 -14.00 -6.07
N HIS A 20 12.87 -12.77 -6.15
CA HIS A 20 13.75 -11.62 -6.04
C HIS A 20 14.33 -11.65 -4.63
N PRO A 21 15.67 -11.60 -4.47
CA PRO A 21 16.26 -11.54 -3.15
C PRO A 21 15.65 -10.36 -2.39
N ARG A 22 15.42 -10.54 -1.09
CA ARG A 22 14.89 -9.49 -0.19
C ARG A 22 15.56 -8.17 -0.55
N GLY A 23 14.78 -7.19 -1.00
CA GLY A 23 15.28 -5.82 -0.98
C GLY A 23 15.69 -5.53 0.46
N SER A 24 16.96 -5.20 0.70
CA SER A 24 17.38 -4.75 2.02
C SER A 24 16.51 -3.57 2.41
N LEU A 25 15.98 -3.58 3.64
CA LEU A 25 15.27 -2.41 4.17
C LEU A 25 16.20 -1.19 4.05
N PRO A 26 15.67 0.00 3.70
CA PRO A 26 16.48 1.21 3.65
C PRO A 26 17.17 1.44 5.00
N ALA A 27 18.48 1.64 4.97
CA ALA A 27 19.24 1.99 6.17
C ALA A 27 18.82 3.36 6.74
N ASN A 28 18.41 4.28 5.86
CA ASN A 28 17.92 5.61 6.22
C ASN A 28 16.53 5.81 5.61
N PRO A 29 15.46 5.59 6.38
CA PRO A 29 14.14 5.86 5.88
C PRO A 29 13.91 7.37 5.65
N SER A 30 13.19 7.72 4.59
CA SER A 30 12.84 9.09 4.21
C SER A 30 11.36 9.18 3.79
N PRO A 31 10.74 10.36 3.85
CA PRO A 31 9.33 10.53 3.50
C PRO A 31 9.08 10.28 2.00
N LEU A 32 7.80 10.21 1.63
CA LEU A 32 7.42 10.13 0.23
C LEU A 32 7.90 11.37 -0.56
N PRO A 33 8.26 11.21 -1.85
CA PRO A 33 8.67 12.33 -2.69
C PRO A 33 7.61 13.44 -2.74
N SER A 34 8.05 14.70 -2.79
CA SER A 34 7.19 15.87 -3.06
C SER A 34 5.93 15.93 -2.19
N THR A 35 6.09 15.65 -0.88
CA THR A 35 4.98 15.68 0.07
C THR A 35 4.49 17.11 0.32
N ARG A 36 3.17 17.32 0.30
CA ARG A 36 2.51 18.58 0.71
C ARG A 36 1.26 18.31 1.56
N THR A 37 0.91 19.25 2.42
CA THR A 37 -0.34 19.20 3.21
C THR A 37 -1.53 19.70 2.40
N ALA A 38 -2.70 19.12 2.68
CA ALA A 38 -3.99 19.51 2.10
C ALA A 38 -5.10 19.36 3.17
N ASP A 39 -6.33 19.76 2.84
CA ASP A 39 -7.53 19.29 3.54
C ASP A 39 -8.15 18.08 2.82
N LEU A 40 -9.16 17.44 3.42
CA LEU A 40 -9.83 16.27 2.84
C LEU A 40 -10.49 16.59 1.48
N ALA A 41 -11.15 17.75 1.35
CA ALA A 41 -11.87 18.11 0.13
C ALA A 41 -10.91 18.43 -1.04
N GLU A 42 -9.75 19.01 -0.74
CA GLU A 42 -8.66 19.16 -1.68
C GLU A 42 -8.06 17.81 -2.06
N ALA A 43 -7.82 16.94 -1.08
CA ALA A 43 -7.27 15.61 -1.34
C ALA A 43 -8.16 14.79 -2.28
N GLU A 44 -9.47 14.78 -2.06
CA GLU A 44 -10.43 14.09 -2.94
C GLU A 44 -10.39 14.63 -4.38
N ARG A 45 -10.41 15.96 -4.55
CA ARG A 45 -10.35 16.59 -5.86
C ARG A 45 -9.03 16.29 -6.57
N ALA A 46 -7.91 16.41 -5.86
CA ALA A 46 -6.58 16.18 -6.40
C ALA A 46 -6.41 14.71 -6.79
N ALA A 47 -6.74 13.78 -5.90
CA ALA A 47 -6.55 12.35 -6.09
C ALA A 47 -7.56 11.75 -7.09
N GLY A 48 -8.76 12.32 -7.21
CA GLY A 48 -9.81 11.87 -8.13
C GLY A 48 -10.43 10.54 -7.74
N PHE A 49 -10.53 10.31 -6.44
CA PHE A 49 -11.30 9.27 -5.78
C PHE A 49 -11.74 9.80 -4.41
N ARG A 50 -12.76 9.17 -3.82
CA ARG A 50 -13.26 9.55 -2.50
C ARG A 50 -12.26 9.12 -1.42
N VAL A 51 -11.88 10.05 -0.55
CA VAL A 51 -10.89 9.81 0.51
C VAL A 51 -11.65 9.41 1.77
N LEU A 52 -11.54 8.14 2.14
CA LEU A 52 -12.29 7.59 3.27
C LEU A 52 -11.54 7.78 4.59
N VAL A 53 -12.27 7.86 5.69
CA VAL A 53 -11.68 8.04 7.03
C VAL A 53 -12.14 6.89 7.94
N PRO A 54 -11.25 6.25 8.71
CA PRO A 54 -11.67 5.33 9.77
C PRO A 54 -12.38 6.09 10.90
N GLU A 55 -13.70 5.92 11.06
CA GLU A 55 -14.50 6.66 12.05
C GLU A 55 -13.95 6.51 13.48
N LEU A 56 -13.41 5.33 13.83
CA LEU A 56 -12.83 5.08 15.15
C LEU A 56 -11.57 5.90 15.46
N LEU A 57 -10.92 6.49 14.45
CA LEU A 57 -9.79 7.39 14.63
C LEU A 57 -10.21 8.87 14.70
N GLY A 58 -11.46 9.20 14.36
CA GLY A 58 -11.93 10.57 14.26
C GLY A 58 -11.33 11.32 13.06
N PRO A 59 -11.39 12.66 13.06
CA PRO A 59 -10.79 13.46 11.99
C PRO A 59 -9.25 13.33 11.99
N PRO A 60 -8.61 13.31 10.81
CA PRO A 60 -7.15 13.26 10.73
C PRO A 60 -6.51 14.55 11.24
N GLU A 61 -5.33 14.42 11.84
CA GLU A 61 -4.49 15.55 12.26
C GLU A 61 -3.84 16.22 11.05
N GLU A 62 -3.44 15.43 10.06
CA GLU A 62 -2.89 15.91 8.78
C GLU A 62 -3.39 15.07 7.61
N VAL A 63 -3.54 15.72 6.45
CA VAL A 63 -3.74 15.07 5.15
C VAL A 63 -2.56 15.42 4.26
N LEU A 64 -1.87 14.40 3.76
CA LEU A 64 -0.67 14.54 2.97
C LEU A 64 -0.90 14.02 1.55
N LEU A 65 -0.48 14.80 0.56
CA LEU A 65 -0.45 14.43 -0.84
C LEU A 65 1.00 14.26 -1.26
N ALA A 66 1.32 13.12 -1.88
CA ALA A 66 2.70 12.82 -2.24
C ALA A 66 2.82 12.15 -3.62
N ASP A 67 4.04 12.21 -4.13
CA ASP A 67 4.48 11.61 -5.39
C ASP A 67 3.54 11.90 -6.58
N PRO A 68 3.44 13.17 -7.01
CA PRO A 68 2.56 13.53 -8.12
C PRO A 68 2.99 12.85 -9.42
N ASP A 69 2.01 12.43 -10.21
CA ASP A 69 2.22 11.95 -11.58
C ASP A 69 2.62 13.09 -12.54
N PRO A 70 3.00 12.80 -13.79
CA PRO A 70 3.32 13.84 -14.76
C PRO A 70 2.19 14.86 -15.00
N GLY A 71 0.95 14.51 -14.68
CA GLY A 71 -0.22 15.39 -14.73
C GLY A 71 -0.49 16.15 -13.42
N GLY A 72 0.34 15.98 -12.39
CA GLY A 72 0.22 16.64 -11.10
C GLY A 72 -0.74 15.95 -10.11
N ARG A 73 -1.35 14.81 -10.48
CA ARG A 73 -2.24 14.06 -9.59
C ARG A 73 -1.39 13.32 -8.54
N PRO A 74 -1.67 13.47 -7.23
CA PRO A 74 -0.93 12.73 -6.21
C PRO A 74 -1.19 11.23 -6.36
N ARG A 75 -0.12 10.42 -6.30
CA ARG A 75 -0.28 8.97 -6.28
C ARG A 75 -0.68 8.46 -4.92
N VAL A 76 -0.25 9.12 -3.85
CA VAL A 76 -0.55 8.69 -2.47
C VAL A 76 -1.21 9.82 -1.69
N VAL A 77 -2.35 9.50 -1.07
CA VAL A 77 -2.98 10.31 -0.04
C VAL A 77 -2.73 9.63 1.30
N THR A 78 -2.11 10.31 2.27
CA THR A 78 -1.98 9.79 3.64
C THR A 78 -2.80 10.62 4.61
N LEU A 79 -3.63 9.96 5.40
CA LEU A 79 -4.22 10.52 6.61
C LEU A 79 -3.35 10.17 7.82
N VAL A 80 -3.05 11.16 8.66
CA VAL A 80 -2.18 11.02 9.83
C VAL A 80 -3.00 11.18 11.10
N PHE A 81 -2.76 10.29 12.07
CA PHE A 81 -3.45 10.27 13.36
C PHE A 81 -2.47 9.99 14.50
N ARG A 82 -2.89 10.31 15.73
CA ARG A 82 -2.20 9.96 16.98
C ARG A 82 -0.75 10.46 17.00
N GLY A 83 -0.54 11.73 16.66
CA GLY A 83 0.78 12.36 16.62
C GLY A 83 1.74 11.71 15.62
N GLY A 84 1.21 11.18 14.51
CA GLY A 84 2.01 10.54 13.46
C GLY A 84 2.22 9.03 13.61
N THR A 85 1.75 8.43 14.71
CA THR A 85 1.97 6.99 14.98
C THR A 85 1.05 6.07 14.19
N VAL A 86 -0.11 6.57 13.74
CA VAL A 86 -1.03 5.85 12.87
C VAL A 86 -1.16 6.59 11.55
N ARG A 87 -1.05 5.84 10.45
CA ARG A 87 -1.15 6.36 9.09
C ARG A 87 -2.14 5.52 8.29
N PHE A 88 -2.96 6.19 7.50
CA PHE A 88 -3.85 5.55 6.55
C PHE A 88 -3.55 6.05 5.14
N ASP A 89 -2.83 5.24 4.36
CA ASP A 89 -2.53 5.55 2.97
C ASP A 89 -3.65 5.04 2.06
N GLN A 90 -4.00 5.85 1.08
CA GLN A 90 -4.98 5.56 0.04
C GLN A 90 -4.38 5.93 -1.31
N PHE A 91 -4.41 5.01 -2.26
CA PHE A 91 -3.89 5.25 -3.61
C PHE A 91 -4.65 4.44 -4.65
N ALA A 92 -4.75 5.00 -5.85
CA ALA A 92 -5.52 4.40 -6.93
C ALA A 92 -4.71 3.32 -7.66
N GLY A 93 -5.22 2.10 -7.64
CA GLY A 93 -4.57 0.88 -8.08
C GLY A 93 -4.97 -0.27 -7.16
N ASN A 94 -4.60 -1.48 -7.55
CA ASN A 94 -4.71 -2.66 -6.70
C ASN A 94 -3.32 -3.12 -6.29
N LEU A 95 -3.25 -3.92 -5.23
CA LEU A 95 -2.04 -4.64 -4.91
C LEU A 95 -1.54 -5.43 -6.11
N SER A 96 -0.28 -5.18 -6.49
CA SER A 96 0.32 -5.87 -7.62
C SER A 96 0.36 -7.39 -7.35
N PRO A 97 0.15 -8.23 -8.37
CA PRO A 97 0.33 -9.68 -8.24
C PRO A 97 1.75 -10.04 -7.78
N LEU A 98 2.74 -9.18 -8.06
CA LEU A 98 4.10 -9.36 -7.60
C LEU A 98 4.18 -9.17 -6.09
N PHE A 99 3.65 -8.06 -5.56
CA PHE A 99 3.60 -7.78 -4.13
C PHE A 99 2.96 -8.93 -3.34
N ARG A 100 1.82 -9.45 -3.82
CA ARG A 100 1.13 -10.59 -3.19
C ARG A 100 1.98 -11.87 -3.18
N LYS A 101 2.86 -12.05 -4.18
CA LYS A 101 3.75 -13.22 -4.30
C LYS A 101 5.07 -13.06 -3.54
N THR A 102 5.52 -11.83 -3.30
CA THR A 102 6.85 -11.54 -2.73
C THR A 102 6.81 -11.11 -1.26
N ALA A 103 5.64 -11.17 -0.62
CA ALA A 103 5.49 -10.93 0.81
C ALA A 103 5.42 -12.28 1.57
N PRO A 104 6.56 -12.92 1.90
CA PRO A 104 6.57 -14.24 2.55
C PRO A 104 5.96 -14.25 3.95
N ASP A 105 5.96 -13.10 4.63
CA ASP A 105 5.39 -12.92 5.97
C ASP A 105 3.94 -12.36 5.93
N ALA A 106 3.34 -12.27 4.74
CA ALA A 106 1.95 -11.82 4.60
C ALA A 106 0.99 -12.86 5.15
N GLN A 107 0.20 -12.47 6.14
CA GLN A 107 -0.93 -13.25 6.62
C GLN A 107 -2.20 -12.78 5.92
N TRP A 108 -2.93 -13.71 5.30
CA TRP A 108 -4.28 -13.43 4.77
C TRP A 108 -5.28 -13.32 5.92
N VAL A 109 -6.16 -12.32 5.82
CA VAL A 109 -7.12 -11.96 6.87
C VAL A 109 -8.48 -11.70 6.22
N GLU A 110 -9.52 -12.33 6.74
CA GLU A 110 -10.89 -12.00 6.37
C GLU A 110 -11.25 -10.59 6.86
N LEU A 111 -11.73 -9.74 5.96
CA LEU A 111 -12.17 -8.39 6.28
C LEU A 111 -13.58 -8.17 5.74
N ALA A 112 -14.53 -7.87 6.63
CA ALA A 112 -15.93 -7.73 6.27
C ALA A 112 -16.12 -6.66 5.18
N GLY A 113 -16.82 -7.03 4.10
CA GLY A 113 -17.05 -6.14 2.96
C GLY A 113 -15.89 -6.08 1.94
N VAL A 114 -14.83 -6.86 2.14
CA VAL A 114 -13.69 -6.96 1.23
C VAL A 114 -13.63 -8.38 0.65
N PRO A 115 -14.08 -8.60 -0.60
CA PRO A 115 -14.26 -9.94 -1.17
C PRO A 115 -12.99 -10.80 -1.22
N ASP A 116 -11.85 -10.19 -1.52
CA ASP A 116 -10.56 -10.87 -1.62
C ASP A 116 -9.79 -10.88 -0.28
N GLY A 117 -10.42 -10.41 0.80
CA GLY A 117 -9.80 -10.24 2.10
C GLY A 117 -8.72 -9.15 2.14
N ALA A 118 -7.97 -9.15 3.24
CA ALA A 118 -6.87 -8.25 3.53
C ALA A 118 -5.56 -9.03 3.74
N ILE A 119 -4.45 -8.32 3.65
CA ILE A 119 -3.11 -8.81 3.94
C ILE A 119 -2.59 -8.08 5.17
N TRP A 120 -2.17 -8.83 6.18
CA TRP A 120 -1.44 -8.32 7.33
C TRP A 120 0.04 -8.59 7.16
N MET A 121 0.86 -7.54 7.33
CA MET A 121 2.30 -7.65 7.44
C MET A 121 2.74 -7.16 8.81
N ALA A 122 3.22 -8.09 9.64
CA ALA A 122 3.70 -7.76 10.98
C ALA A 122 5.10 -7.11 10.96
N SER A 123 5.92 -7.50 9.98
CA SER A 123 7.30 -7.03 9.85
C SER A 123 7.38 -5.70 9.09
N PRO A 124 8.35 -4.83 9.41
CA PRO A 124 8.60 -3.64 8.63
C PRO A 124 8.91 -3.96 7.17
N HIS A 125 8.34 -3.18 6.24
CA HIS A 125 8.49 -3.37 4.80
C HIS A 125 8.52 -2.02 4.09
N PRO A 126 9.17 -1.92 2.91
CA PRO A 126 9.09 -0.73 2.07
C PRO A 126 7.64 -0.45 1.66
N LEU A 127 7.27 0.83 1.56
CA LEU A 127 6.02 1.18 0.92
C LEU A 127 6.11 0.90 -0.59
N THR A 128 5.23 0.04 -1.08
CA THR A 128 5.01 -0.22 -2.50
C THR A 128 3.56 0.09 -2.85
N TYR A 129 3.35 0.82 -3.93
CA TYR A 129 2.03 1.15 -4.48
C TYR A 129 2.05 1.04 -6.00
N ALA A 130 0.93 0.66 -6.58
CA ALA A 130 0.73 0.68 -8.02
C ALA A 130 -0.20 1.84 -8.39
N ASP A 131 0.06 2.50 -9.52
CA ASP A 131 -0.94 3.40 -10.10
C ASP A 131 -2.01 2.63 -10.89
N ARG A 132 -3.01 3.34 -11.42
CA ARG A 132 -4.10 2.76 -12.21
C ARG A 132 -3.65 2.00 -13.47
N THR A 133 -2.43 2.25 -13.96
CA THR A 133 -1.87 1.52 -15.12
C THR A 133 -1.22 0.20 -14.71
N GLY A 134 -1.16 -0.08 -13.40
CA GLY A 134 -0.43 -1.22 -12.84
C GLY A 134 1.07 -0.98 -12.72
N THR A 135 1.54 0.26 -12.96
CA THR A 135 2.96 0.60 -12.78
C THR A 135 3.26 0.65 -11.29
N GLU A 136 4.19 -0.18 -10.84
CA GLU A 136 4.60 -0.29 -9.45
C GLU A 136 5.68 0.74 -9.11
N TYR A 137 5.45 1.48 -8.04
CA TYR A 137 6.39 2.42 -7.43
C TYR A 137 6.72 1.89 -6.05
N THR A 138 8.02 1.76 -5.76
CA THR A 138 8.47 1.45 -4.41
C THR A 138 9.13 2.70 -3.85
N ALA A 139 8.49 3.28 -2.85
CA ALA A 139 9.13 4.28 -2.01
C ALA A 139 10.11 3.56 -1.08
N THR A 140 11.28 3.24 -1.63
CA THR A 140 12.32 2.47 -0.95
C THR A 140 12.78 3.10 0.34
N ALA A 141 12.55 4.40 0.53
CA ALA A 141 12.92 5.11 1.74
C ALA A 141 11.79 5.13 2.81
N ARG A 142 10.52 4.96 2.50
CA ARG A 142 9.51 4.94 3.57
C ARG A 142 9.39 3.53 4.14
N LEU A 143 9.77 3.35 5.41
CA LEU A 143 9.61 2.09 6.12
C LEU A 143 8.26 2.10 6.86
N ALA A 144 7.36 1.21 6.46
CA ALA A 144 6.11 0.97 7.16
C ALA A 144 6.32 -0.06 8.28
N GLY A 145 5.69 0.15 9.43
CA GLY A 145 5.64 -0.84 10.51
C GLY A 145 4.60 -1.94 10.24
N PRO A 146 4.03 -2.55 11.29
CA PRO A 146 2.89 -3.45 11.13
C PRO A 146 1.76 -2.78 10.37
N THR A 147 1.28 -3.42 9.30
CA THR A 147 0.35 -2.82 8.34
C THR A 147 -0.70 -3.81 7.88
N LEU A 148 -1.97 -3.39 7.91
CA LEU A 148 -3.08 -4.07 7.25
C LEU A 148 -3.32 -3.42 5.88
N ILE A 149 -3.38 -4.24 4.82
CA ILE A 149 -3.56 -3.78 3.45
C ILE A 149 -4.75 -4.46 2.81
N TRP A 150 -5.60 -3.72 2.11
CA TRP A 150 -6.69 -4.30 1.34
C TRP A 150 -7.06 -3.44 0.15
N ASP A 151 -7.60 -4.07 -0.89
CA ASP A 151 -8.12 -3.41 -2.07
C ASP A 151 -9.63 -3.20 -1.93
N THR A 152 -10.15 -2.15 -2.56
CA THR A 152 -11.59 -1.90 -2.69
C THR A 152 -12.09 -2.31 -4.08
N SER A 153 -13.42 -2.45 -4.22
CA SER A 153 -14.05 -2.67 -5.53
C SER A 153 -13.87 -1.51 -6.51
N GLU A 154 -13.49 -0.32 -6.03
CA GLU A 154 -13.25 0.89 -6.82
C GLU A 154 -11.80 1.01 -7.30
N LEU A 155 -11.01 -0.05 -7.17
CA LEU A 155 -9.58 -0.08 -7.51
C LEU A 155 -8.76 0.94 -6.71
N ILE A 156 -9.02 0.99 -5.41
CA ILE A 156 -8.23 1.77 -4.45
C ILE A 156 -7.63 0.80 -3.44
N THR A 157 -6.32 0.86 -3.24
CA THR A 157 -5.63 0.14 -2.16
C THR A 157 -5.56 1.02 -0.92
N TYR A 158 -5.89 0.42 0.22
CA TYR A 158 -5.80 1.00 1.54
C TYR A 158 -4.70 0.33 2.34
N ARG A 159 -3.87 1.12 3.04
CA ARG A 159 -2.84 0.64 3.96
C ARG A 159 -2.99 1.33 5.31
N LEU A 160 -3.29 0.55 6.34
CA LEU A 160 -3.46 1.03 7.71
C LEU A 160 -2.27 0.59 8.56
N GLU A 161 -1.45 1.55 8.98
CA GLU A 161 -0.19 1.34 9.71
C GLU A 161 -0.31 1.76 11.17
N GLY A 162 0.53 1.18 12.04
CA GLY A 162 0.76 1.70 13.40
C GLY A 162 -0.03 1.02 14.51
N PHE A 163 -0.54 -0.18 14.26
CA PHE A 163 -1.23 -1.00 15.27
C PHE A 163 -0.33 -2.12 15.78
N ALA A 164 -0.38 -2.38 17.08
CA ALA A 164 0.43 -3.44 17.70
C ALA A 164 -0.11 -4.84 17.41
N THR A 165 -1.41 -4.96 17.13
CA THR A 165 -2.10 -6.23 16.90
C THR A 165 -2.95 -6.17 15.64
N LEU A 166 -3.14 -7.34 15.03
CA LEU A 166 -4.01 -7.49 13.87
C LEU A 166 -5.47 -7.18 14.24
N GLU A 167 -5.91 -7.61 15.42
CA GLU A 167 -7.29 -7.44 15.88
C GLU A 167 -7.67 -5.97 15.99
N GLU A 168 -6.76 -5.12 16.47
CA GLU A 168 -6.97 -3.68 16.52
C GLU A 168 -7.00 -3.05 15.13
N ALA A 169 -6.07 -3.45 14.24
CA ALA A 169 -6.03 -2.98 12.87
C ALA A 169 -7.33 -3.32 12.11
N VAL A 170 -7.83 -4.55 12.24
CA VAL A 170 -9.10 -4.99 11.63
C VAL A 170 -10.28 -4.20 12.16
N ARG A 171 -10.35 -3.99 13.49
CA ARG A 171 -11.43 -3.21 14.10
C ARG A 171 -11.50 -1.79 13.53
N VAL A 172 -10.34 -1.15 13.36
CA VAL A 172 -10.26 0.20 12.77
C VAL A 172 -10.56 0.17 11.27
N ALA A 173 -10.04 -0.80 10.52
CA ALA A 173 -10.33 -0.94 9.09
C ALA A 173 -11.83 -1.12 8.81
N GLN A 174 -12.56 -1.83 9.67
CA GLN A 174 -14.02 -2.00 9.56
C GLN A 174 -14.82 -0.69 9.80
N SER A 175 -14.18 0.35 10.32
CA SER A 175 -14.79 1.67 10.55
C SER A 175 -14.58 2.66 9.40
N VAL A 176 -13.96 2.23 8.29
CA VAL A 176 -13.72 3.10 7.13
C VAL A 176 -15.03 3.38 6.37
N ARG A 177 -15.30 4.66 6.10
CA ARG A 177 -16.55 5.17 5.50
C ARG A 177 -16.34 6.34 4.55
#